data_AF-A0A1G1IIF2-F1
#
_entry.id   AF-A0A1G1IIF2-F1
#
_cell.length_a   1.000
_cell.length_b   1.000
_cell.length_c   1.000
_cell.angle_alpha   90.00
_cell.angle_beta   90.00
_cell.angle_gamma   90.00
#
_symmetry.space_group_name_H-M   'P 1'
#
loop_
_entity.id
_entity.type
_entity.pdbx_description
1 polymer ?
#
loop_
_entity_poly.entity_id
_entity_poly.type
_entity_poly.pdbx_seq_one_letter_code
_entity_poly.pdbx_strand_id
1 'polypeptide(L)'
;APFLGGGVRTRYHGGHPFTFGPRHFLTPKEHVYAFLNKYVPLRSCADHEFLTYVERDSQFYHYPIHRDDLPNMPEAKQIESELNAVNMAAIARVSKGELDKMTPAEIRRLNLAKDAKNFEEYWLYCIGKTLYDKFVDNYSRKMWLVETNKQIDDFLWSPKGVTIKEGPRAAWNTAISAYPIAFNGYDDYFRISTAEATVLLNTEIEQYDIPKKTVVIKGQKKTYDVIVNTISPDILFNFCYGELPYMGRELYPIMLPIEFAMPEHVYFCYYAGKEQFTRIVEYKKFTRYKAPTTLITLEVPSRKNKLYPMPF
;
A
#
# COMPACT_ATOMS: atom_id res chain seq x y z
N ALA A 1 17.25 -16.40 -3.81
CA ALA A 1 17.72 -15.40 -2.83
C ALA A 1 18.54 -16.08 -1.72
N PRO A 2 19.52 -15.38 -1.11
CA PRO A 2 20.37 -15.93 -0.05
C PRO A 2 19.72 -15.90 1.35
N PHE A 3 18.41 -15.66 1.44
CA PHE A 3 17.69 -15.50 2.71
C PHE A 3 16.19 -15.85 2.55
N LEU A 4 15.54 -16.10 3.70
CA LEU A 4 14.08 -16.26 3.82
C LEU A 4 13.36 -14.92 4.05
N GLY A 5 12.04 -14.91 3.87
CA GLY A 5 11.17 -13.81 4.30
C GLY A 5 10.79 -12.79 3.25
N GLY A 6 11.29 -12.92 2.02
CA GLY A 6 10.89 -12.08 0.90
C GLY A 6 10.97 -10.58 1.23
N GLY A 7 9.88 -9.85 0.97
CA GLY A 7 9.81 -8.40 1.19
C GLY A 7 9.78 -7.95 2.66
N VAL A 8 9.43 -8.85 3.59
CA VAL A 8 9.31 -8.53 5.03
C VAL A 8 10.54 -8.95 5.85
N ARG A 9 11.55 -9.54 5.19
CA ARG A 9 12.88 -9.78 5.78
C ARG A 9 13.48 -8.48 6.29
N THR A 10 13.91 -8.47 7.54
CA THR A 10 14.59 -7.32 8.12
C THR A 10 15.95 -7.13 7.48
N ARG A 11 16.23 -5.87 7.12
CA ARG A 11 17.49 -5.36 6.57
C ARG A 11 18.00 -4.27 7.49
N TYR A 12 19.29 -3.96 7.38
CA TYR A 12 19.91 -2.92 8.18
C TYR A 12 20.63 -1.91 7.28
N HIS A 13 20.48 -0.62 7.59
CA HIS A 13 21.21 0.45 6.92
C HIS A 13 21.61 1.49 7.97
N GLY A 14 22.91 1.77 8.11
CA GLY A 14 23.42 2.64 9.18
C GLY A 14 23.04 2.18 10.60
N GLY A 15 22.86 0.86 10.80
CA GLY A 15 22.38 0.27 12.06
C GLY A 15 20.85 0.26 12.23
N HIS A 16 20.10 0.99 11.40
CA HIS A 16 18.64 1.05 11.50
C HIS A 16 17.97 -0.15 10.82
N PRO A 17 17.03 -0.85 11.50
CA PRO A 17 16.26 -1.91 10.89
C PRO A 17 15.18 -1.36 9.95
N PHE A 18 14.98 -2.01 8.82
CA PHE A 18 13.92 -1.71 7.85
C PHE A 18 13.56 -2.93 7.01
N THR A 19 12.51 -2.83 6.19
CA THR A 19 12.07 -3.89 5.27
C THR A 19 12.07 -3.40 3.82
N PHE A 20 11.81 -4.26 2.84
CA PHE A 20 11.67 -3.81 1.46
C PHE A 20 10.29 -3.19 1.23
N GLY A 21 10.24 -1.86 1.42
CA GLY A 21 9.02 -1.08 1.56
C GLY A 21 8.45 -1.19 2.97
N PRO A 22 7.55 -0.30 3.39
CA PRO A 22 6.97 -0.28 4.73
C PRO A 22 6.02 -1.46 4.93
N ARG A 23 6.47 -2.52 5.62
CA ARG A 23 5.71 -3.76 5.83
C ARG A 23 5.19 -3.87 7.25
N HIS A 24 4.31 -2.95 7.67
CA HIS A 24 3.58 -3.15 8.91
C HIS A 24 2.44 -4.14 8.71
N PHE A 25 2.10 -4.84 9.78
CA PHE A 25 1.06 -5.84 9.79
C PHE A 25 -0.30 -5.14 9.80
N LEU A 26 -1.14 -5.46 8.82
CA LEU A 26 -2.50 -4.95 8.67
C LEU A 26 -3.45 -6.12 8.48
N THR A 27 -4.45 -6.25 9.35
CA THR A 27 -5.52 -7.23 9.15
C THR A 27 -6.81 -6.80 9.85
N PRO A 28 -7.99 -6.97 9.21
CA PRO A 28 -9.27 -6.90 9.92
C PRO A 28 -9.58 -8.18 10.70
N LYS A 29 -8.78 -9.24 10.54
CA LYS A 29 -9.04 -10.58 11.10
C LYS A 29 -8.26 -10.80 12.39
N GLU A 30 -8.95 -10.74 13.52
CA GLU A 30 -8.38 -10.94 14.86
C GLU A 30 -7.61 -12.26 15.01
N HIS A 31 -8.12 -13.37 14.46
CA HIS A 31 -7.43 -14.67 14.54
C HIS A 31 -6.09 -14.68 13.80
N VAL A 32 -5.95 -13.91 12.70
CA VAL A 32 -4.68 -13.79 11.98
C VAL A 32 -3.67 -12.99 12.80
N TYR A 33 -4.14 -11.91 13.44
CA TYR A 33 -3.32 -11.15 14.39
C TYR A 33 -2.87 -12.02 15.57
N ALA A 34 -3.81 -12.73 16.21
CA ALA A 34 -3.52 -13.60 17.35
C ALA A 34 -2.52 -14.70 16.98
N PHE A 35 -2.67 -15.31 15.81
CA PHE A 35 -1.73 -16.31 15.29
C PHE A 35 -0.32 -15.73 15.15
N LEU A 36 -0.15 -14.62 14.42
CA LEU A 36 1.19 -14.07 14.21
C LEU A 36 1.80 -13.53 15.51
N ASN A 37 1.00 -12.83 16.32
CA ASN A 37 1.43 -12.26 17.59
C ASN A 37 1.93 -13.30 18.60
N LYS A 38 1.42 -14.54 18.53
CA LYS A 38 1.90 -15.67 19.34
C LYS A 38 3.38 -16.00 19.06
N TYR A 39 3.82 -15.89 17.80
CA TYR A 39 5.16 -16.28 17.36
C TYR A 39 6.10 -15.09 17.19
N VAL A 40 5.55 -13.92 16.85
CA VAL A 40 6.26 -12.65 16.71
C VAL A 40 5.45 -11.59 17.46
N PRO A 41 5.77 -11.30 18.72
CA PRO A 41 5.07 -10.28 19.48
C PRO A 41 5.04 -8.94 18.74
N LEU A 42 3.83 -8.42 18.54
CA LEU A 42 3.53 -7.20 17.82
C LEU A 42 3.09 -6.11 18.82
N ARG A 43 3.41 -4.86 18.51
CA ARG A 43 2.80 -3.68 19.16
C ARG A 43 1.91 -2.96 18.17
N SER A 44 0.91 -2.26 18.70
CA SER A 44 0.09 -1.35 17.91
C SER A 44 0.93 -0.23 17.31
N CYS A 45 0.64 0.08 16.04
CA CYS A 45 0.98 1.33 15.36
C CYS A 45 -0.28 1.93 14.72
N ALA A 46 -1.42 1.80 15.40
CA ALA A 46 -2.70 2.33 14.94
C ALA A 46 -2.78 3.86 14.99
N ASP A 47 -1.83 4.51 15.67
CA ASP A 47 -1.69 5.96 15.73
C ASP A 47 -1.14 6.58 14.44
N HIS A 48 -0.60 5.77 13.52
CA HIS A 48 0.10 6.34 12.38
C HIS A 48 -0.82 7.12 11.44
N GLU A 49 -0.32 8.25 10.98
CA GLU A 49 -0.95 9.17 10.06
C GLU A 49 -0.11 9.27 8.80
N PHE A 50 -0.78 9.64 7.70
CA PHE A 50 -0.14 9.91 6.43
C PHE A 50 -0.42 11.33 6.02
N LEU A 51 0.61 11.98 5.47
CA LEU A 51 0.47 13.25 4.78
C LEU A 51 0.70 13.05 3.28
N THR A 52 0.12 13.94 2.49
CA THR A 52 0.38 14.11 1.07
C THR A 52 0.85 15.53 0.86
N TYR A 53 2.03 15.69 0.28
CA TYR A 53 2.51 16.96 -0.22
C TYR A 53 1.80 17.31 -1.53
N VAL A 54 1.15 18.47 -1.56
CA VAL A 54 0.53 19.04 -2.76
C VAL A 54 1.38 20.23 -3.18
N GLU A 55 2.25 20.01 -4.16
CA GLU A 55 3.27 20.96 -4.61
C GLU A 55 2.68 22.33 -5.00
N ARG A 56 1.56 22.33 -5.74
CA ARG A 56 0.91 23.58 -6.18
C ARG A 56 0.38 24.45 -5.02
N ASP A 57 0.20 23.86 -3.84
CA ASP A 57 -0.20 24.58 -2.63
C ASP A 57 1.00 24.86 -1.72
N SER A 58 2.15 24.20 -1.96
CA SER A 58 3.30 24.18 -1.04
C SER A 58 2.90 23.78 0.39
N GLN A 59 1.99 22.81 0.51
CA GLN A 59 1.41 22.38 1.79
C GLN A 59 1.28 20.86 1.88
N PHE A 60 1.15 20.37 3.11
CA PHE A 60 0.84 18.97 3.42
C PHE A 60 -0.59 18.85 3.93
N TYR A 61 -1.32 17.85 3.41
CA TYR A 61 -2.66 17.50 3.87
C TYR A 61 -2.73 16.01 4.21
N HIS A 62 -3.68 15.58 5.02
CA HIS A 62 -3.83 14.20 5.46
C HIS A 62 -4.33 13.32 4.32
N TYR A 63 -3.91 12.06 4.36
CA TYR A 63 -4.42 11.01 3.50
C TYR A 63 -4.87 9.76 4.29
N PRO A 64 -6.09 9.23 4.12
CA PRO A 64 -7.15 9.66 3.19
C PRO A 64 -7.53 11.13 3.36
N ILE A 65 -8.02 11.76 2.28
CA ILE A 65 -8.32 13.21 2.25
C ILE A 65 -9.21 13.52 3.46
N HIS A 66 -8.76 14.41 4.34
CA HIS A 66 -9.48 14.69 5.58
C HIS A 66 -10.37 15.93 5.42
N ARG A 67 -11.61 15.85 5.93
CA ARG A 67 -12.59 16.94 5.82
C ARG A 67 -12.07 18.24 6.45
N ASP A 68 -11.38 18.15 7.58
CA ASP A 68 -10.81 19.31 8.27
C ASP A 68 -9.67 20.01 7.51
N ASP A 69 -9.09 19.37 6.49
CA ASP A 69 -8.05 19.99 5.68
C ASP A 69 -8.64 20.78 4.51
N LEU A 70 -9.87 20.50 4.09
CA LEU A 70 -10.51 21.13 2.93
C LEU A 70 -10.60 22.66 3.05
N PRO A 71 -10.97 23.26 4.21
CA PRO A 71 -11.02 24.72 4.37
C PRO A 71 -9.66 25.41 4.25
N ASN A 72 -8.57 24.66 4.44
CA ASN A 72 -7.21 25.19 4.38
C ASN A 72 -6.64 25.18 2.94
N MET A 73 -7.35 24.56 1.99
CA MET A 73 -6.93 24.53 0.59
C MET A 73 -7.29 25.84 -0.11
N PRO A 74 -6.44 26.37 -1.02
CA PRO A 74 -6.73 27.60 -1.76
C PRO A 74 -8.08 27.58 -2.51
N GLU A 75 -8.48 26.42 -3.02
CA GLU A 75 -9.70 26.19 -3.78
C GLU A 75 -10.87 25.71 -2.90
N ALA A 76 -10.86 25.94 -1.58
CA ALA A 76 -11.87 25.44 -0.63
C ALA A 76 -13.31 25.63 -1.11
N LYS A 77 -13.67 26.83 -1.59
CA LYS A 77 -15.02 27.13 -2.12
C LYS A 77 -15.37 26.31 -3.36
N GLN A 78 -14.41 26.11 -4.26
CA GLN A 78 -14.62 25.29 -5.45
C GLN A 78 -14.77 23.82 -5.09
N ILE A 79 -13.92 23.32 -4.18
CA ILE A 79 -14.00 21.95 -3.67
C ILE A 79 -15.37 21.70 -3.04
N GLU A 80 -15.85 22.61 -2.18
CA GLU A 80 -17.17 22.51 -1.58
C GLU A 80 -18.28 22.48 -2.63
N SER A 81 -18.22 23.34 -3.65
CA SER A 81 -19.17 23.35 -4.75
C SER A 81 -19.17 22.03 -5.54
N GLU A 82 -18.00 21.48 -5.85
CA GLU A 82 -17.86 20.22 -6.58
C GLU A 82 -18.41 19.04 -5.77
N LEU A 83 -18.09 18.96 -4.48
CA LEU A 83 -18.61 17.92 -3.58
C LEU A 83 -20.13 18.00 -3.44
N ASN A 84 -20.68 19.21 -3.28
CA ASN A 84 -22.12 19.42 -3.23
C ASN A 84 -22.81 19.00 -4.53
N ALA A 85 -22.23 19.33 -5.69
CA ALA A 85 -22.77 18.92 -6.98
C ALA A 85 -22.79 17.39 -7.14
N VAL A 86 -21.70 16.70 -6.78
CA VAL A 86 -21.63 15.23 -6.77
C VAL A 86 -22.69 14.64 -5.84
N ASN A 87 -22.80 15.17 -4.62
CA ASN A 87 -23.74 14.67 -3.63
C ASN A 87 -25.21 14.87 -4.04
N MET A 88 -25.56 16.06 -4.52
CA MET A 88 -26.92 16.37 -5.00
C MET A 88 -27.31 15.50 -6.19
N ALA A 89 -26.38 15.29 -7.14
CA ALA A 89 -26.60 14.39 -8.27
C ALA A 89 -26.80 12.94 -7.81
N ALA A 90 -26.08 12.50 -6.77
CA ALA A 90 -26.26 11.17 -6.18
C ALA A 90 -27.62 11.03 -5.48
N ILE A 91 -28.03 12.03 -4.68
CA ILE A 91 -29.33 12.06 -3.99
C ILE A 91 -30.48 11.97 -5.00
N ALA A 92 -30.38 12.68 -6.13
CA ALA A 92 -31.40 12.64 -7.19
C ALA A 92 -31.59 11.25 -7.83
N ARG A 93 -30.64 10.33 -7.64
CA ARG A 93 -30.70 8.93 -8.15
C ARG A 93 -31.21 7.93 -7.11
N VAL A 94 -31.48 8.37 -5.88
CA VAL A 94 -31.98 7.52 -4.80
C VAL A 94 -33.47 7.77 -4.61
N SER A 95 -34.26 6.71 -4.46
CA SER A 95 -35.70 6.86 -4.26
C SER A 95 -36.00 7.50 -2.90
N LYS A 96 -37.13 8.21 -2.78
CA LYS A 96 -37.54 8.82 -1.50
C LYS A 96 -37.59 7.80 -0.36
N GLY A 97 -38.13 6.61 -0.62
CA GLY A 97 -38.24 5.54 0.39
C GLY A 97 -36.90 4.93 0.82
N GLU A 98 -35.84 5.07 0.01
CA GLU A 98 -34.47 4.73 0.41
C GLU A 98 -33.83 5.86 1.21
N LEU A 99 -34.01 7.12 0.77
CA LEU A 99 -33.50 8.30 1.48
C LEU A 99 -34.07 8.39 2.91
N ASP A 100 -35.36 8.11 3.08
CA ASP A 100 -36.03 8.14 4.40
C ASP A 100 -35.44 7.12 5.41
N LYS A 101 -34.71 6.11 4.92
CA LYS A 101 -34.04 5.10 5.75
C LYS A 101 -32.57 5.44 6.08
N MET A 102 -32.01 6.46 5.42
CA MET A 102 -30.61 6.85 5.57
C MET A 102 -30.46 7.89 6.68
N THR A 103 -29.38 7.80 7.42
CA THR A 103 -28.95 8.83 8.37
C THR A 103 -28.43 10.07 7.62
N PRO A 104 -28.44 11.27 8.25
CA PRO A 104 -27.84 12.46 7.65
C PRO A 104 -26.36 12.27 7.28
N ALA A 105 -25.61 11.44 8.01
CA ALA A 105 -24.22 11.14 7.71
C ALA A 105 -24.07 10.27 6.44
N GLU A 106 -24.95 9.30 6.23
CA GLU A 106 -24.99 8.48 5.02
C GLU A 106 -25.39 9.32 3.80
N ILE A 107 -26.41 10.17 3.95
CA ILE A 107 -26.84 11.09 2.87
C ILE A 107 -25.68 12.01 2.45
N ARG A 108 -24.93 12.59 3.39
CA ARG A 108 -23.74 13.42 3.11
C ARG A 108 -22.59 12.67 2.42
N ARG A 109 -22.59 11.33 2.45
CA ARG A 109 -21.56 10.48 1.84
C ARG A 109 -21.99 9.90 0.49
N LEU A 110 -23.25 10.06 0.10
CA LEU A 110 -23.73 9.66 -1.22
C LEU A 110 -22.89 10.32 -2.31
N ASN A 111 -22.52 9.52 -3.29
CA ASN A 111 -21.71 9.92 -4.43
C ASN A 111 -22.08 9.06 -5.66
N LEU A 112 -21.37 9.26 -6.78
CA LEU A 112 -21.67 8.60 -8.05
C LEU A 112 -20.70 7.44 -8.38
N ALA A 113 -19.93 6.95 -7.40
CA ALA A 113 -18.87 5.96 -7.62
C ALA A 113 -19.35 4.67 -8.29
N LYS A 114 -20.58 4.24 -7.99
CA LYS A 114 -21.21 3.04 -8.57
C LYS A 114 -21.39 3.11 -10.09
N ASP A 115 -21.38 4.32 -10.64
CA ASP A 115 -21.59 4.58 -12.06
C ASP A 115 -20.27 4.71 -12.84
N ALA A 116 -19.12 4.60 -12.15
CA ALA A 116 -17.80 4.73 -12.74
C ALA A 116 -17.40 3.48 -13.54
N LYS A 117 -16.76 3.71 -14.69
CA LYS A 117 -16.28 2.65 -15.59
C LYS A 117 -14.78 2.37 -15.50
N ASN A 118 -14.05 3.25 -14.83
CA ASN A 118 -12.59 3.18 -14.67
C ASN A 118 -12.18 3.95 -13.40
N PHE A 119 -10.92 3.82 -13.01
CA PHE A 119 -10.36 4.46 -11.82
C PHE A 119 -10.50 6.00 -11.82
N GLU A 120 -10.30 6.65 -12.96
CA GLU A 120 -10.45 8.11 -13.06
C GLU A 120 -11.88 8.55 -12.77
N GLU A 121 -12.86 7.95 -13.44
CA GLU A 121 -14.28 8.21 -13.18
C GLU A 121 -14.64 7.95 -11.73
N TYR A 122 -14.14 6.85 -11.13
CA TYR A 122 -14.42 6.51 -9.74
C TYR A 122 -14.06 7.66 -8.81
N TRP A 123 -12.84 8.20 -8.93
CA TRP A 123 -12.41 9.29 -8.08
C TRP A 123 -13.12 10.59 -8.40
N LEU A 124 -13.30 10.95 -9.68
CA LEU A 124 -14.06 12.15 -10.05
C LEU A 124 -15.49 12.12 -9.50
N TYR A 125 -16.14 10.96 -9.55
CA TYR A 125 -17.49 10.73 -9.06
C TYR A 125 -17.59 10.62 -7.53
N CYS A 126 -16.46 10.47 -6.84
CA CYS A 126 -16.38 10.49 -5.39
C CYS A 126 -16.08 11.88 -4.82
N ILE A 127 -15.10 12.58 -5.40
CA ILE A 127 -14.43 13.73 -4.76
C ILE A 127 -14.32 14.97 -5.65
N GLY A 128 -14.85 14.94 -6.88
CA GLY A 128 -14.75 16.04 -7.81
C GLY A 128 -13.36 16.17 -8.44
N LYS A 129 -13.23 17.14 -9.36
CA LYS A 129 -12.04 17.32 -10.19
C LYS A 129 -10.87 17.89 -9.39
N THR A 130 -11.14 18.88 -8.54
CA THR A 130 -10.08 19.60 -7.84
C THR A 130 -9.30 18.69 -6.89
N LEU A 131 -9.98 17.84 -6.13
CA LEU A 131 -9.34 16.88 -5.24
C LEU A 131 -8.70 15.71 -6.02
N TYR A 132 -9.31 15.26 -7.11
CA TYR A 132 -8.69 14.28 -8.01
C TYR A 132 -7.34 14.77 -8.53
N ASP A 133 -7.28 16.00 -9.05
CA ASP A 133 -6.05 16.60 -9.55
C ASP A 133 -4.97 16.73 -8.46
N LYS A 134 -5.35 17.09 -7.22
CA LYS A 134 -4.39 17.27 -6.10
C LYS A 134 -3.82 15.96 -5.58
N PHE A 135 -4.66 14.93 -5.41
CA PHE A 135 -4.30 13.75 -4.62
C PHE A 135 -4.14 12.48 -5.44
N VAL A 136 -4.77 12.40 -6.61
CA VAL A 136 -4.97 11.13 -7.32
C VAL A 136 -4.28 11.12 -8.67
N ASP A 137 -4.53 12.11 -9.53
CA ASP A 137 -4.17 12.03 -10.96
C ASP A 137 -2.69 11.68 -11.18
N ASN A 138 -1.81 12.61 -10.84
CA ASN A 138 -0.37 12.47 -11.00
C ASN A 138 0.19 11.34 -10.13
N TYR A 139 -0.30 11.19 -8.89
CA TYR A 139 0.17 10.15 -7.98
C TYR A 139 -0.04 8.75 -8.55
N SER A 140 -1.24 8.45 -9.04
CA SER A 140 -1.60 7.15 -9.60
C SER A 140 -0.89 6.87 -10.92
N ARG A 141 -0.84 7.87 -11.83
CA ARG A 141 -0.08 7.75 -13.08
C ARG A 141 1.40 7.46 -12.83
N LYS A 142 1.99 8.13 -11.83
CA LYS A 142 3.36 7.88 -11.38
C LYS A 142 3.53 6.48 -10.78
N MET A 143 2.67 6.11 -9.83
CA MET A 143 2.71 4.83 -9.13
C MET A 143 2.73 3.65 -10.12
N TRP A 144 1.92 3.74 -11.17
CA TRP A 144 1.69 2.72 -12.18
C TRP A 144 2.46 2.93 -13.49
N LEU A 145 3.20 4.03 -13.63
CA LEU A 145 3.88 4.42 -14.87
C LEU A 145 2.96 4.35 -16.11
N VAL A 146 1.77 4.93 -15.98
CA VAL A 146 0.75 5.01 -17.05
C VAL A 146 0.52 6.45 -17.49
N GLU A 147 0.13 6.62 -18.76
CA GLU A 147 -0.16 7.93 -19.32
C GLU A 147 -1.53 8.47 -18.86
N THR A 148 -2.49 7.57 -18.61
CA THR A 148 -3.84 7.93 -18.16
C THR A 148 -4.36 6.94 -17.14
N ASN A 149 -5.02 7.46 -16.11
CA ASN A 149 -5.69 6.64 -15.10
C ASN A 149 -6.91 5.88 -15.66
N LYS A 150 -7.38 6.20 -16.87
CA LYS A 150 -8.46 5.46 -17.54
C LYS A 150 -8.09 4.03 -17.91
N GLN A 151 -6.80 3.71 -17.97
CA GLN A 151 -6.31 2.36 -18.21
C GLN A 151 -6.56 1.44 -17.01
N ILE A 152 -6.74 1.98 -15.81
CA ILE A 152 -6.89 1.21 -14.57
C ILE A 152 -8.36 0.79 -14.41
N ASP A 153 -8.63 -0.52 -14.46
CA ASP A 153 -9.98 -1.10 -14.44
C ASP A 153 -10.32 -1.83 -13.13
N ASP A 154 -9.32 -2.34 -12.41
CA ASP A 154 -9.45 -2.78 -11.02
C ASP A 154 -9.17 -1.60 -10.09
N PHE A 155 -10.23 -1.05 -9.50
CA PHE A 155 -10.16 0.12 -8.61
C PHE A 155 -11.00 -0.01 -7.34
N LEU A 156 -11.61 -1.19 -7.13
CA LEU A 156 -12.40 -1.49 -5.93
C LEU A 156 -11.52 -1.79 -4.70
N TRP A 157 -10.19 -1.85 -4.87
CA TRP A 157 -9.24 -2.31 -3.86
C TRP A 157 -8.63 -1.20 -2.98
N SER A 158 -9.21 0.01 -2.87
CA SER A 158 -8.63 1.02 -1.95
C SER A 158 -8.70 0.53 -0.50
N PRO A 159 -7.56 0.20 0.13
CA PRO A 159 -7.58 -0.50 1.42
C PRO A 159 -8.00 0.43 2.57
N LYS A 160 -7.99 1.75 2.34
CA LYS A 160 -8.24 2.78 3.37
C LYS A 160 -9.72 3.17 3.54
N GLY A 161 -10.63 2.47 2.84
CA GLY A 161 -12.06 2.39 3.16
C GLY A 161 -12.93 3.63 2.90
N VAL A 162 -12.36 4.82 2.70
CA VAL A 162 -13.11 6.06 2.42
C VAL A 162 -12.33 7.01 1.49
N THR A 163 -13.05 7.81 0.71
CA THR A 163 -12.46 8.83 -0.18
C THR A 163 -12.24 10.17 0.53
N ILE A 164 -13.18 10.59 1.37
CA ILE A 164 -13.04 11.71 2.32
C ILE A 164 -13.31 11.19 3.73
N LYS A 165 -12.36 11.42 4.63
CA LYS A 165 -12.41 10.96 6.02
C LYS A 165 -12.84 12.08 6.97
N GLU A 166 -13.53 11.69 8.03
CA GLU A 166 -13.89 12.51 9.18
C GLU A 166 -13.44 11.81 10.47
N GLY A 167 -13.26 12.58 11.56
CA GLY A 167 -12.89 12.03 12.87
C GLY A 167 -11.38 11.94 13.06
N PRO A 168 -10.85 10.86 13.67
CA PRO A 168 -9.41 10.71 13.91
C PRO A 168 -8.61 10.67 12.61
N ARG A 169 -7.39 11.23 12.62
CA ARG A 169 -6.49 11.31 11.44
C ARG A 169 -5.69 10.03 11.17
N ALA A 170 -5.57 9.15 12.17
CA ALA A 170 -4.96 7.81 12.06
C ALA A 170 -5.42 7.05 10.82
N ALA A 171 -4.51 6.56 9.98
CA ALA A 171 -4.86 6.14 8.63
C ALA A 171 -5.74 4.88 8.54
N TRP A 172 -5.73 4.02 9.57
CA TRP A 172 -6.51 2.78 9.60
C TRP A 172 -7.42 2.74 10.82
N ASN A 173 -8.71 2.56 10.58
CA ASN A 173 -9.74 2.37 11.61
C ASN A 173 -10.52 1.05 11.45
N THR A 174 -10.32 0.34 10.34
CA THR A 174 -11.00 -0.93 10.02
C THR A 174 -10.09 -2.16 10.14
N ALA A 175 -8.79 -1.94 10.41
CA ALA A 175 -7.80 -3.00 10.50
C ALA A 175 -6.91 -2.81 11.73
N ILE A 176 -6.50 -3.93 12.32
CA ILE A 176 -5.43 -3.98 13.32
C ILE A 176 -4.13 -3.60 12.60
N SER A 177 -3.54 -2.49 13.03
CA SER A 177 -2.25 -1.99 12.55
C SER A 177 -1.19 -2.24 13.61
N ALA A 178 -0.22 -3.09 13.29
CA ALA A 178 0.81 -3.50 14.24
C ALA A 178 2.18 -3.70 13.57
N TYR A 179 3.24 -3.72 14.38
CA TYR A 179 4.60 -3.98 13.92
C TYR A 179 5.35 -4.85 14.94
N PRO A 180 6.31 -5.71 14.54
CA PRO A 180 7.09 -6.52 15.47
C PRO A 180 7.87 -5.70 16.50
N ILE A 181 7.86 -6.15 17.75
CA ILE A 181 8.60 -5.52 18.85
C ILE A 181 10.10 -5.79 18.72
N ALA A 182 10.47 -7.00 18.27
CA ALA A 182 11.85 -7.43 18.16
C ALA A 182 12.64 -6.60 17.13
N PHE A 183 13.92 -6.37 17.41
CA PHE A 183 14.80 -5.57 16.56
C PHE A 183 15.00 -6.19 15.17
N ASN A 184 14.99 -7.52 15.09
CA ASN A 184 15.05 -8.29 13.85
C ASN A 184 13.67 -8.45 13.16
N GLY A 185 12.66 -7.70 13.58
CA GLY A 185 11.37 -7.61 12.89
C GLY A 185 10.63 -8.94 12.83
N TYR A 186 10.29 -9.38 11.61
CA TYR A 186 9.56 -10.64 11.38
C TYR A 186 10.47 -11.88 11.34
N ASP A 187 11.79 -11.71 11.45
CA ASP A 187 12.76 -12.75 11.10
C ASP A 187 12.65 -14.02 11.95
N ASP A 188 12.24 -13.88 13.22
CA ASP A 188 12.02 -15.01 14.12
C ASP A 188 10.97 -15.98 13.57
N TYR A 189 9.93 -15.47 12.88
CA TYR A 189 8.91 -16.31 12.30
C TYR A 189 9.46 -17.23 11.22
N PHE A 190 10.41 -16.78 10.41
CA PHE A 190 10.93 -17.60 9.32
C PHE A 190 11.64 -18.83 9.86
N ARG A 191 12.42 -18.68 10.94
CA ARG A 191 13.05 -19.79 11.63
C ARG A 191 12.02 -20.78 12.18
N ILE A 192 10.92 -20.28 12.73
CA ILE A 192 9.84 -21.10 13.28
C ILE A 192 9.11 -21.84 12.14
N SER A 193 8.70 -21.13 11.10
CA SER A 193 7.91 -21.68 9.99
C SER A 193 8.66 -22.67 9.12
N THR A 194 10.00 -22.71 9.19
CA THR A 194 10.83 -23.63 8.41
C THR A 194 11.68 -24.57 9.26
N ALA A 195 11.41 -24.69 10.56
CA ALA A 195 12.26 -25.47 11.48
C ALA A 195 12.39 -26.95 11.08
N GLU A 196 11.34 -27.50 10.49
CA GLU A 196 11.25 -28.91 10.07
C GLU A 196 11.36 -29.08 8.55
N ALA A 197 11.78 -28.03 7.82
CA ALA A 197 11.89 -28.04 6.38
C ALA A 197 13.36 -28.04 5.91
N THR A 198 13.65 -28.80 4.86
CA THR A 198 14.90 -28.63 4.12
C THR A 198 14.82 -27.36 3.28
N VAL A 199 15.53 -26.32 3.71
CA VAL A 199 15.53 -25.02 3.03
C VAL A 199 16.70 -24.91 2.05
N LEU A 200 16.39 -24.72 0.78
CA LEU A 200 17.38 -24.48 -0.28
C LEU A 200 17.39 -23.00 -0.68
N LEU A 201 18.33 -22.24 -0.13
CA LEU A 201 18.59 -20.85 -0.52
C LEU A 201 19.50 -20.81 -1.76
N ASN A 202 19.55 -19.66 -2.44
CA ASN A 202 20.32 -19.48 -3.69
C ASN A 202 20.11 -20.61 -4.70
N THR A 203 18.88 -21.11 -4.78
CA THR A 203 18.53 -22.25 -5.61
C THR A 203 17.39 -21.81 -6.52
N GLU A 204 17.63 -21.92 -7.82
CA GLU A 204 16.63 -21.71 -8.85
C GLU A 204 16.07 -23.06 -9.29
N ILE A 205 14.80 -23.08 -9.66
CA ILE A 205 14.20 -24.22 -10.35
C ILE A 205 14.40 -23.98 -11.84
N GLU A 206 15.20 -24.83 -12.46
CA GLU A 206 15.70 -24.65 -13.84
C GLU A 206 14.66 -25.08 -14.88
N GLN A 207 13.86 -26.11 -14.57
CA GLN A 207 12.81 -26.63 -15.46
C GLN A 207 11.62 -27.15 -14.65
N TYR A 208 10.44 -27.07 -15.26
CA TYR A 208 9.17 -27.48 -14.68
C TYR A 208 8.43 -28.46 -15.61
N ASP A 209 7.99 -29.61 -15.08
CA ASP A 209 6.98 -30.49 -15.70
C ASP A 209 5.90 -30.74 -14.64
N ILE A 210 5.01 -29.75 -14.52
CA ILE A 210 3.96 -29.70 -13.49
C ILE A 210 2.94 -30.85 -13.61
N PRO A 211 2.48 -31.26 -14.81
CA PRO A 211 1.63 -32.44 -14.95
C PRO A 211 2.25 -33.72 -14.37
N LYS A 212 3.57 -33.89 -14.49
CA LYS A 212 4.29 -35.03 -13.91
C LYS A 212 4.84 -34.75 -12.51
N LYS A 213 4.59 -33.56 -11.96
CA LYS A 213 5.07 -33.11 -10.63
C LYS A 213 6.59 -33.24 -10.50
N THR A 214 7.31 -32.90 -11.57
CA THR A 214 8.77 -32.94 -11.58
C THR A 214 9.38 -31.58 -11.85
N VAL A 215 10.53 -31.34 -11.25
CA VAL A 215 11.32 -30.11 -11.42
C VAL A 215 12.80 -30.46 -11.54
N VAL A 216 13.58 -29.58 -12.17
CA VAL A 216 15.04 -29.70 -12.21
C VAL A 216 15.66 -28.69 -11.27
N ILE A 217 16.49 -29.17 -10.33
CA ILE A 217 17.20 -28.35 -9.34
C ILE A 217 18.67 -28.77 -9.37
N LYS A 218 19.57 -27.84 -9.68
CA LYS A 218 21.02 -28.10 -9.81
C LYS A 218 21.31 -29.22 -10.81
N GLY A 219 20.65 -29.18 -11.98
CA GLY A 219 20.74 -30.22 -13.02
C GLY A 219 20.12 -31.57 -12.68
N GLN A 220 19.52 -31.75 -11.49
CA GLN A 220 18.91 -33.02 -11.09
C GLN A 220 17.39 -32.96 -11.16
N LYS A 221 16.79 -33.93 -11.86
CA LYS A 221 15.34 -34.12 -11.86
C LYS A 221 14.88 -34.65 -10.51
N LYS A 222 13.89 -33.98 -9.91
CA LYS A 222 13.22 -34.36 -8.66
C LYS A 222 11.73 -34.53 -8.91
N THR A 223 11.11 -35.46 -8.20
CA THR A 223 9.67 -35.75 -8.27
C THR A 223 9.06 -35.55 -6.90
N TYR A 224 7.86 -34.98 -6.83
CA TYR A 224 7.15 -34.68 -5.59
C TYR A 224 5.68 -35.11 -5.68
N ASP A 225 5.04 -35.35 -4.54
CA ASP A 225 3.60 -35.66 -4.48
C ASP A 225 2.74 -34.41 -4.70
N VAL A 226 3.22 -33.26 -4.21
CA VAL A 226 2.58 -31.94 -4.30
C VAL A 226 3.65 -30.88 -4.51
N ILE A 227 3.37 -29.91 -5.40
CA ILE A 227 4.18 -28.72 -5.59
C ILE A 227 3.30 -27.51 -5.26
N VAL A 228 3.76 -26.67 -4.32
CA VAL A 228 3.12 -25.40 -4.00
C VAL A 228 3.91 -24.28 -4.65
N ASN A 229 3.31 -23.57 -5.60
CA ASN A 229 3.94 -22.48 -6.31
C ASN A 229 3.58 -21.13 -5.66
N THR A 230 4.59 -20.29 -5.42
CA THR A 230 4.43 -18.89 -4.97
C THR A 230 5.14 -17.89 -5.87
N ILE A 231 5.72 -18.34 -6.99
CA ILE A 231 6.28 -17.46 -8.02
C ILE A 231 5.20 -17.09 -9.06
N SER A 232 5.49 -16.07 -9.86
CA SER A 232 4.59 -15.60 -10.91
C SER A 232 4.29 -16.71 -11.94
N PRO A 233 3.03 -16.92 -12.34
CA PRO A 233 2.64 -18.01 -13.25
C PRO A 233 3.31 -17.94 -14.63
N ASP A 234 3.59 -16.74 -15.15
CA ASP A 234 4.30 -16.56 -16.42
C ASP A 234 5.70 -17.19 -16.40
N ILE A 235 6.44 -17.08 -15.30
CA ILE A 235 7.74 -17.75 -15.10
C ILE A 235 7.56 -19.27 -15.14
N LEU A 236 6.55 -19.80 -14.44
CA LEU A 236 6.28 -21.24 -14.38
C LEU A 236 5.99 -21.86 -15.76
N PHE A 237 5.34 -21.10 -16.64
CA PHE A 237 4.99 -21.52 -18.00
C PHE A 237 5.92 -20.94 -19.08
N ASN A 238 7.13 -20.53 -18.70
CA ASN A 238 8.16 -19.99 -19.60
C ASN A 238 7.63 -18.92 -20.56
N PHE A 239 6.81 -18.01 -20.05
CA PHE A 239 6.24 -16.88 -20.77
C PHE A 239 5.54 -17.29 -22.08
N CYS A 240 4.89 -18.46 -22.13
CA CYS A 240 4.29 -19.00 -23.35
C CYS A 240 3.21 -18.09 -23.98
N TYR A 241 2.63 -17.18 -23.20
CA TYR A 241 1.70 -16.13 -23.66
C TYR A 241 2.26 -14.70 -23.49
N GLY A 242 3.56 -14.57 -23.28
CA GLY A 242 4.22 -13.31 -22.92
C GLY A 242 4.37 -13.12 -21.41
N GLU A 243 4.98 -11.99 -21.05
CA GLU A 243 5.23 -11.61 -19.65
C GLU A 243 4.00 -10.96 -19.04
N LEU A 244 3.60 -11.41 -17.83
CA LEU A 244 2.53 -10.75 -17.10
C LEU A 244 2.98 -9.36 -16.67
N PRO A 245 2.13 -8.33 -16.86
CA PRO A 245 2.48 -6.97 -16.53
C PRO A 245 2.46 -6.80 -15.00
N TYR A 246 3.59 -6.37 -14.45
CA TYR A 246 3.73 -6.01 -13.03
C TYR A 246 4.39 -4.65 -12.89
N MET A 247 4.10 -4.02 -11.76
CA MET A 247 4.83 -2.88 -11.25
C MET A 247 5.70 -3.28 -10.08
N GLY A 248 6.93 -2.82 -10.12
CA GLY A 248 7.93 -2.98 -9.07
C GLY A 248 8.22 -1.68 -8.33
N ARG A 249 9.18 -1.75 -7.42
CA ARG A 249 9.72 -0.62 -6.66
C ARG A 249 11.23 -0.73 -6.52
N GLU A 250 11.88 0.42 -6.51
CA GLU A 250 13.22 0.58 -5.97
C GLU A 250 13.13 1.40 -4.69
N LEU A 251 13.92 1.02 -3.69
CA LEU A 251 13.89 1.61 -2.37
C LEU A 251 15.27 2.16 -2.05
N TYR A 252 15.33 3.47 -1.80
CA TYR A 252 16.57 4.20 -1.54
C TYR A 252 16.60 4.61 -0.06
N PRO A 253 17.35 3.89 0.80
CA PRO A 253 17.53 4.27 2.19
C PRO A 253 18.43 5.50 2.31
N ILE A 254 18.04 6.45 3.15
CA ILE A 254 18.81 7.66 3.45
C ILE A 254 18.89 7.82 4.97
N MET A 255 20.12 7.92 5.48
CA MET A 255 20.40 8.25 6.87
C MET A 255 20.41 9.76 7.07
N LEU A 256 19.70 10.24 8.09
CA LEU A 256 19.68 11.63 8.49
C LEU A 256 20.29 11.82 9.90
N PRO A 257 21.06 12.90 10.14
CA PRO A 257 21.72 13.16 11.42
C PRO A 257 20.78 13.82 12.45
N ILE A 258 19.54 13.35 12.53
CA ILE A 258 18.51 13.85 13.47
C ILE A 258 17.69 12.67 14.01
N GLU A 259 17.09 12.83 15.20
CA GLU A 259 16.36 11.73 15.83
C GLU A 259 15.03 11.43 15.12
N PHE A 260 14.24 12.43 14.77
CA PHE A 260 12.99 12.25 14.03
C PHE A 260 12.87 13.31 12.92
N ALA A 261 12.56 12.86 11.70
CA ALA A 261 12.40 13.74 10.55
C ALA A 261 10.94 14.18 10.35
N MET A 262 9.97 13.38 10.81
CA MET A 262 8.55 13.65 10.66
C MET A 262 7.86 13.95 12.01
N PRO A 263 6.72 14.66 12.01
CA PRO A 263 5.88 14.84 13.20
C PRO A 263 5.56 13.51 13.89
N GLU A 264 5.22 13.58 15.19
CA GLU A 264 5.12 12.41 16.07
C GLU A 264 4.39 11.21 15.44
N HIS A 265 3.16 11.44 14.94
CA HIS A 265 2.31 10.39 14.37
C HIS A 265 2.45 10.21 12.86
N VAL A 266 3.26 11.02 12.16
CA VAL A 266 3.39 10.92 10.70
C VAL A 266 4.49 9.91 10.35
N TYR A 267 4.09 8.79 9.74
CA TYR A 267 5.01 7.70 9.36
C TYR A 267 5.32 7.73 7.86
N PHE A 268 4.43 8.31 7.06
CA PHE A 268 4.51 8.37 5.61
C PHE A 268 4.20 9.77 5.13
N CYS A 269 4.98 10.23 4.16
CA CYS A 269 4.63 11.37 3.34
C CYS A 269 4.57 10.92 1.88
N TYR A 270 3.39 11.05 1.28
CA TYR A 270 3.14 10.86 -0.15
C TYR A 270 3.41 12.14 -0.92
N TYR A 271 3.82 12.00 -2.17
CA TYR A 271 4.14 13.12 -3.05
C TYR A 271 3.30 12.98 -4.31
N ALA A 272 2.24 13.75 -4.40
CA ALA A 272 1.28 13.67 -5.50
C ALA A 272 1.70 14.49 -6.72
N GLY A 273 2.82 15.22 -6.66
CA GLY A 273 3.36 16.00 -7.75
C GLY A 273 4.17 15.19 -8.77
N LYS A 274 5.08 15.88 -9.46
CA LYS A 274 5.90 15.36 -10.56
C LYS A 274 7.20 14.67 -10.11
N GLU A 275 7.44 14.56 -8.82
CA GLU A 275 8.63 13.90 -8.27
C GLU A 275 8.74 12.46 -8.78
N GLN A 276 9.93 11.94 -8.99
CA GLN A 276 10.10 10.55 -9.51
C GLN A 276 9.69 9.47 -8.49
N PHE A 277 9.73 9.79 -7.20
CA PHE A 277 9.31 8.90 -6.13
C PHE A 277 7.84 9.13 -5.74
N THR A 278 7.20 8.12 -5.16
CA THR A 278 5.81 8.21 -4.71
C THR A 278 5.71 8.66 -3.26
N ARG A 279 6.62 8.20 -2.40
CA ARG A 279 6.55 8.45 -0.96
C ARG A 279 7.90 8.33 -0.28
N ILE A 280 7.96 8.93 0.90
CA ILE A 280 8.98 8.66 1.91
C ILE A 280 8.35 8.02 3.15
N VAL A 281 9.15 7.22 3.85
CA VAL A 281 8.77 6.57 5.11
C VAL A 281 9.89 6.74 6.12
N GLU A 282 9.55 7.12 7.36
CA GLU A 282 10.49 7.11 8.47
C GLU A 282 10.39 5.81 9.27
N TYR A 283 11.35 4.89 9.06
CA TYR A 283 11.28 3.55 9.66
C TYR A 283 11.42 3.55 11.17
N LYS A 284 12.09 4.55 11.75
CA LYS A 284 12.20 4.65 13.21
C LYS A 284 10.83 4.72 13.88
N LYS A 285 9.83 5.33 13.25
CA LYS A 285 8.46 5.39 13.76
C LYS A 285 7.86 3.98 13.91
N PHE A 286 8.11 3.11 12.93
CA PHE A 286 7.77 1.70 13.05
C PHE A 286 8.62 0.99 14.07
N THR A 287 9.94 0.98 13.92
CA THR A 287 10.83 0.07 14.65
C THR A 287 11.08 0.51 16.08
N ARG A 288 10.83 1.77 16.41
CA ARG A 288 11.14 2.42 17.71
C ARG A 288 12.62 2.31 18.10
N TYR A 289 13.49 2.11 17.12
CA TYR A 289 14.92 2.00 17.33
C TYR A 289 15.48 3.31 17.94
N LYS A 290 16.27 3.19 19.00
CA LYS A 290 16.82 4.33 19.75
C LYS A 290 18.19 4.68 19.18
N ALA A 291 18.29 5.84 18.54
CA ALA A 291 19.50 6.38 17.95
C ALA A 291 19.36 7.90 17.74
N PRO A 292 20.44 8.69 17.75
CA PRO A 292 20.38 10.13 17.46
C PRO A 292 20.20 10.44 15.96
N THR A 293 20.20 9.41 15.11
CA THR A 293 20.01 9.48 13.64
C THR A 293 18.72 8.78 13.24
N THR A 294 18.15 9.06 12.08
CA THR A 294 16.93 8.39 11.59
C THR A 294 17.10 7.89 10.16
N LEU A 295 16.42 6.79 9.85
CA LEU A 295 16.37 6.20 8.51
C LEU A 295 15.05 6.56 7.84
N ILE A 296 15.14 7.30 6.74
CA ILE A 296 14.04 7.45 5.80
C ILE A 296 14.30 6.59 4.55
N THR A 297 13.25 6.21 3.85
CA THR A 297 13.39 5.56 2.54
C THR A 297 12.55 6.28 1.49
N LEU A 298 13.11 6.49 0.30
CA LEU A 298 12.34 6.90 -0.87
C LEU A 298 11.92 5.67 -1.67
N GLU A 299 10.65 5.63 -2.07
CA GLU A 299 10.10 4.56 -2.90
C GLU A 299 9.85 5.07 -4.34
N VAL A 300 10.54 4.46 -5.31
CA VAL A 300 10.46 4.83 -6.73
C VAL A 300 9.80 3.69 -7.52
N PRO A 301 8.74 3.95 -8.31
CA PRO A 301 8.17 2.98 -9.25
C PRO A 301 9.22 2.44 -10.22
N SER A 302 9.22 1.13 -10.49
CA SER A 302 10.25 0.48 -11.31
C SER A 302 9.70 -0.74 -12.04
N ARG A 303 10.25 -1.07 -13.21
CA ARG A 303 9.95 -2.31 -13.95
C ARG A 303 10.93 -3.45 -13.64
N LYS A 304 11.89 -3.26 -12.72
CA LYS A 304 12.95 -4.22 -12.43
C LYS A 304 12.51 -5.41 -11.55
N ASN A 305 11.33 -5.36 -10.95
CA ASN A 305 10.82 -6.44 -10.11
C ASN A 305 9.28 -6.52 -10.15
N LYS A 306 8.72 -7.66 -9.75
CA LYS A 306 7.27 -7.93 -9.75
C LYS A 306 6.72 -7.83 -8.31
N LEU A 307 6.07 -6.72 -7.97
CA LEU A 307 5.49 -6.52 -6.63
C LEU A 307 3.97 -6.34 -6.65
N TYR A 308 3.47 -5.61 -7.63
CA TYR A 308 2.05 -5.31 -7.81
C TYR A 308 1.65 -5.78 -9.21
N PRO A 309 0.70 -6.71 -9.36
CA PRO A 309 0.08 -6.95 -10.66
C PRO A 309 -0.45 -5.62 -11.23
N MET A 310 -0.29 -5.40 -12.53
CA MET A 310 -0.88 -4.21 -13.16
C MET A 310 -2.40 -4.35 -13.19
N PRO A 311 -3.17 -3.30 -12.84
CA PRO A 311 -4.62 -3.33 -12.74
C PRO A 311 -5.28 -2.96 -14.08
N PHE A 312 -5.03 -3.74 -15.13
CA PHE A 312 -5.62 -3.60 -16.47
C PHE A 312 -6.29 -4.91 -16.90
#